data_AF-A0A815YWQ3-F1
#
_entry.id   AF-A0A815YWQ3-F1
#
_cell.length_a   1.000
_cell.length_b   1.000
_cell.length_c   1.000
_cell.angle_alpha   90.00
_cell.angle_beta   90.00
_cell.angle_gamma   90.00
#
_symmetry.space_group_name_H-M   'P 1'
#
loop_
_entity.id
_entity.type
_entity.pdbx_description
1 polymer ?
#
loop_
_entity_poly.entity_id
_entity_poly.type
_entity_poly.pdbx_seq_one_letter_code
_entity_poly.pdbx_strand_id
1 'polypeptide(L)'
;IQKPSHEVKQKLLNYSRIIAQSTQELVQCAEQLKGTECVDPDDPTYIAENELLNAAQSIESAAKKLSYLKPRRKEINENLNFDEQILEAAKSIMNAASALITAATSAQKDLVAQGKLSSKSSSDEDGQWSQGLISAARYVASACHVLCDAANGLVQGYGTEEKLISSAKQVSSNTAALLVACKVKADFMSQSMARLQTAGNAVKRAADTLVRAAQQAVDMQQEDKHIEVSTRFVPGIAQEIKCKEAILTKERELDEARNRLKAIRLAKYGHSEQESNDST
;
A
#
# COMPACT_ATOMS: atom_id res chain seq x y z
N ILE A 1 57.09 -32.90 -23.54
CA ILE A 1 55.64 -33.09 -23.25
C ILE A 1 55.04 -33.83 -24.45
N GLN A 2 54.74 -35.11 -24.31
CA GLN A 2 54.26 -35.97 -25.39
C GLN A 2 52.81 -35.58 -25.73
N LYS A 3 52.51 -35.29 -27.00
CA LYS A 3 51.15 -34.95 -27.44
C LYS A 3 50.24 -36.17 -27.25
N PRO A 4 49.02 -36.02 -26.67
CA PRO A 4 48.14 -37.14 -26.42
C PRO A 4 47.76 -37.82 -27.74
N SER A 5 47.89 -39.15 -27.77
CA SER A 5 47.57 -40.00 -28.93
C SER A 5 46.12 -39.78 -29.38
N HIS A 6 45.86 -39.90 -30.69
CA HIS A 6 44.52 -39.75 -31.28
C HIS A 6 43.49 -40.66 -30.60
N GLU A 7 43.92 -41.86 -30.21
CA GLU A 7 43.09 -42.83 -29.50
C GLU A 7 42.66 -42.33 -28.10
N VAL A 8 43.55 -41.62 -27.40
CA VAL A 8 43.26 -41.03 -26.09
C VAL A 8 42.27 -39.88 -26.24
N LYS A 9 42.39 -39.06 -27.30
CA LYS A 9 41.45 -37.97 -27.58
C LYS A 9 40.04 -38.49 -27.91
N GLN A 10 39.93 -39.55 -28.70
CA GLN A 10 38.63 -40.17 -28.99
C GLN A 10 37.99 -40.78 -27.73
N LYS A 11 38.77 -41.45 -26.87
CA LYS A 11 38.28 -41.94 -25.58
C LYS A 11 37.76 -40.79 -24.70
N LEU A 12 38.46 -39.66 -24.65
CA LEU A 12 38.04 -38.47 -23.90
C LEU A 12 36.71 -37.88 -24.41
N LEU A 13 36.52 -37.81 -25.73
CA LEU A 13 35.26 -37.35 -26.33
C LEU A 13 34.09 -38.29 -26.00
N ASN A 14 34.33 -39.60 -25.99
CA ASN A 14 33.31 -40.57 -25.59
C ASN A 14 32.97 -40.45 -24.10
N TYR A 15 33.96 -40.31 -23.22
CA TYR A 15 33.69 -40.08 -21.80
C TYR A 15 32.94 -38.77 -21.55
N SER A 16 33.30 -37.68 -22.25
CA SER A 16 32.57 -36.42 -22.18
C SER A 16 31.10 -36.56 -22.57
N ARG A 17 30.81 -37.31 -23.65
CA ARG A 17 29.43 -37.59 -24.08
C ARG A 17 28.67 -38.42 -23.05
N ILE A 18 29.30 -39.44 -22.47
CA ILE A 18 28.69 -40.29 -21.42
C ILE A 18 28.40 -39.45 -20.17
N ILE A 19 29.31 -38.57 -19.77
CA ILE A 19 29.11 -37.65 -18.64
C ILE A 19 27.95 -36.72 -18.92
N ALA A 20 27.91 -36.08 -20.11
CA ALA A 20 26.81 -35.19 -20.50
C ALA A 20 25.45 -35.90 -20.45
N GLN A 21 25.39 -37.12 -20.99
CA GLN A 21 24.19 -37.95 -20.99
C GLN A 21 23.78 -38.37 -19.58
N SER A 22 24.74 -38.77 -18.74
CA SER A 22 24.50 -39.13 -17.34
C SER A 22 24.05 -37.92 -16.51
N THR A 23 24.62 -36.73 -16.76
CA THR A 23 24.16 -35.50 -16.12
C THR A 23 22.76 -35.11 -16.57
N GLN A 24 22.41 -35.34 -17.83
CA GLN A 24 21.07 -35.07 -18.34
C GLN A 24 20.03 -36.04 -17.76
N GLU A 25 20.38 -37.31 -17.63
CA GLU A 25 19.56 -38.31 -16.92
C GLU A 25 19.41 -37.98 -15.44
N LEU A 26 20.48 -37.52 -14.77
CA LEU A 26 20.40 -37.03 -13.39
C LEU A 26 19.50 -35.81 -13.25
N VAL A 27 19.56 -34.86 -14.18
CA VAL A 27 18.67 -33.69 -14.21
C VAL A 27 17.22 -34.14 -14.40
N GLN A 28 16.93 -35.05 -15.34
CA GLN A 28 15.58 -35.57 -15.53
C GLN A 28 15.07 -36.33 -14.31
N CYS A 29 15.90 -37.17 -13.69
CA CYS A 29 15.55 -37.86 -12.46
C CYS A 29 15.33 -36.87 -11.30
N ALA A 30 16.13 -35.80 -11.21
CA ALA A 30 15.95 -34.73 -10.23
C ALA A 30 14.67 -33.91 -10.48
N GLU A 31 14.30 -33.66 -11.74
CA GLU A 31 13.03 -33.03 -12.13
C GLU A 31 11.83 -33.91 -11.80
N GLN A 32 11.97 -35.23 -11.93
CA GLN A 32 10.92 -36.21 -11.54
C GLN A 32 10.84 -36.41 -10.02
N LEU A 33 11.96 -36.26 -9.30
CA LEU A 33 12.05 -36.27 -7.84
C LEU A 33 11.61 -34.94 -7.21
N LYS A 34 11.64 -33.84 -7.96
CA LYS A 34 10.94 -32.59 -7.65
C LYS A 34 9.46 -32.94 -7.55
N GLY A 35 9.01 -33.33 -6.35
CA GLY A 35 7.60 -33.52 -6.06
C GLY A 35 6.82 -32.28 -6.49
N THR A 36 5.53 -32.44 -6.74
CA THR A 36 4.59 -31.36 -7.12
C THR A 36 4.57 -30.15 -6.16
N GLU A 37 5.30 -30.20 -5.06
CA GLU A 37 5.43 -29.16 -4.04
C GLU A 37 6.73 -28.34 -4.09
N CYS A 38 7.63 -28.59 -5.05
CA CYS A 38 8.82 -27.72 -5.17
C CYS A 38 8.42 -26.41 -5.85
N VAL A 39 7.91 -25.49 -5.04
CA VAL A 39 7.64 -24.11 -5.42
C VAL A 39 8.96 -23.49 -5.86
N ASP A 40 9.01 -22.98 -7.08
CA ASP A 40 10.16 -22.25 -7.58
C ASP A 40 10.22 -20.89 -6.84
N PRO A 41 11.27 -20.64 -6.03
CA PRO A 41 11.38 -19.38 -5.28
C PRO A 41 11.47 -18.15 -6.19
N ASP A 42 11.84 -18.33 -7.46
CA ASP A 42 11.92 -17.26 -8.45
C ASP A 42 10.60 -17.10 -9.26
N ASP A 43 9.56 -17.90 -8.97
CA ASP A 43 8.24 -17.77 -9.60
C ASP A 43 7.59 -16.43 -9.19
N PRO A 44 7.23 -15.56 -10.16
CA PRO A 44 6.60 -14.27 -9.86
C PRO A 44 5.29 -14.42 -9.08
N THR A 45 4.57 -15.53 -9.23
CA THR A 45 3.34 -15.79 -8.49
C THR A 45 3.61 -16.14 -7.03
N TYR A 46 4.67 -16.91 -6.76
CA TYR A 46 5.11 -17.19 -5.39
C TYR A 46 5.63 -15.93 -4.70
N ILE A 47 6.46 -15.13 -5.39
CA ILE A 47 6.97 -13.86 -4.89
C ILE A 47 5.80 -12.93 -4.55
N ALA A 48 4.82 -12.80 -5.46
CA ALA A 48 3.64 -11.96 -5.23
C ALA A 48 2.82 -12.42 -4.02
N GLU A 49 2.60 -13.73 -3.87
CA GLU A 49 1.90 -14.27 -2.71
C GLU A 49 2.62 -13.90 -1.40
N ASN A 50 3.92 -14.16 -1.33
CA ASN A 50 4.70 -13.90 -0.12
C ASN A 50 4.74 -12.41 0.22
N GLU A 51 4.90 -11.54 -0.78
CA GLU A 51 4.88 -10.08 -0.60
C GLU A 51 3.50 -9.57 -0.13
N LEU A 52 2.40 -10.11 -0.66
CA LEU A 52 1.06 -9.76 -0.20
C LEU A 52 0.83 -10.20 1.25
N LEU A 53 1.25 -11.41 1.62
CA LEU A 53 1.15 -11.89 3.00
C LEU A 53 1.98 -11.02 3.95
N ASN A 54 3.20 -10.65 3.57
CA ASN A 54 4.05 -9.73 4.33
C ASN A 54 3.38 -8.36 4.51
N ALA A 55 2.76 -7.82 3.46
CA ALA A 55 2.02 -6.57 3.53
C ALA A 55 0.82 -6.67 4.49
N ALA A 56 0.05 -7.77 4.45
CA ALA A 56 -1.08 -8.00 5.35
C ALA A 56 -0.64 -8.10 6.82
N GLN A 57 0.43 -8.83 7.10
CA GLN A 57 1.02 -8.96 8.44
C GLN A 57 1.58 -7.62 8.96
N SER A 58 2.18 -6.82 8.07
CA SER A 58 2.68 -5.48 8.39
C SER A 58 1.53 -4.56 8.84
N ILE A 59 0.40 -4.59 8.13
CA ILE A 59 -0.81 -3.83 8.51
C ILE A 59 -1.39 -4.33 9.83
N GLU A 60 -1.47 -5.65 10.04
CA GLU A 60 -1.99 -6.23 11.29
C GLU A 60 -1.12 -5.81 12.49
N SER A 61 0.20 -5.76 12.30
CA SER A 61 1.13 -5.29 13.33
C SER A 61 0.90 -3.81 13.67
N ALA A 62 0.62 -2.98 12.66
CA ALA A 62 0.23 -1.58 12.86
C ALA A 62 -1.14 -1.47 13.59
N ALA A 63 -2.11 -2.31 13.24
CA ALA A 63 -3.40 -2.39 13.92
C ALA A 63 -3.25 -2.75 15.41
N LYS A 64 -2.38 -3.73 15.71
CA LYS A 64 -2.02 -4.10 17.09
C LYS A 64 -1.39 -2.93 17.82
N LYS A 65 -0.46 -2.19 17.20
CA LYS A 65 0.13 -0.97 17.78
C LYS A 65 -0.95 0.04 18.16
N LEU A 66 -1.95 0.29 17.30
CA LEU A 66 -3.09 1.16 17.60
C LEU A 66 -3.94 0.68 18.79
N SER A 67 -4.06 -0.64 19.00
CA SER A 67 -4.85 -1.19 20.12
C SER A 67 -4.29 -0.89 21.51
N TYR A 68 -2.96 -0.69 21.61
CA TYR A 68 -2.29 -0.34 22.86
C TYR A 68 -2.24 1.17 23.11
N LEU A 69 -2.62 1.99 22.14
CA LEU A 69 -2.66 3.44 22.31
C LEU A 69 -3.82 3.84 23.21
N LYS A 70 -3.50 4.66 24.21
CA LYS A 70 -4.49 5.33 25.04
C LYS A 70 -4.52 6.81 24.69
N PRO A 71 -5.71 7.42 24.55
CA PRO A 71 -5.85 8.86 24.48
C PRO A 71 -5.12 9.55 25.62
N ARG A 72 -4.50 10.69 25.33
CA ARG A 72 -3.89 11.51 26.36
C ARG A 72 -4.99 11.99 27.31
N ARG A 73 -4.93 11.61 28.60
CA ARG A 73 -5.83 12.18 29.62
C ARG A 73 -5.57 13.68 29.73
N LYS A 74 -6.46 14.50 29.16
CA LYS A 74 -6.61 15.92 29.52
C LYS A 74 -7.65 16.02 30.64
N GLU A 75 -7.54 17.03 31.50
CA GLU A 75 -8.39 17.23 32.70
C GLU A 75 -9.86 17.56 32.39
N ILE A 76 -10.28 17.52 31.12
CA ILE A 76 -11.66 17.71 30.70
C ILE A 76 -12.03 16.55 29.78
N ASN A 77 -13.04 15.77 30.20
CA ASN A 77 -13.50 14.50 29.63
C ASN A 77 -14.08 14.60 28.20
N GLU A 78 -14.20 15.80 27.61
CA GLU A 78 -14.97 16.04 26.39
C GLU A 78 -14.26 15.52 25.12
N ASN A 79 -12.92 15.59 25.05
CA ASN A 79 -12.16 15.14 23.88
C ASN A 79 -11.90 13.62 23.82
N LEU A 80 -12.08 12.91 24.94
CA LEU A 80 -11.80 11.47 24.99
C LEU A 80 -12.72 10.67 24.08
N ASN A 81 -13.98 11.09 23.94
CA ASN A 81 -14.93 10.44 23.03
C ASN A 81 -14.50 10.59 21.55
N PHE A 82 -13.95 11.75 21.18
CA PHE A 82 -13.41 11.95 19.84
C PHE A 82 -12.17 11.09 19.58
N ASP A 83 -11.19 11.11 20.51
CA ASP A 83 -9.96 10.34 20.38
C ASP A 83 -10.24 8.82 20.28
N GLU A 84 -11.21 8.31 21.06
CA GLU A 84 -11.66 6.92 20.98
C GLU A 84 -12.34 6.60 19.64
N GLN A 85 -13.19 7.50 19.13
CA GLN A 85 -13.80 7.34 17.80
C GLN A 85 -12.76 7.31 16.68
N ILE A 86 -11.73 8.16 16.75
CA ILE A 86 -10.62 8.17 15.79
C ILE A 86 -9.83 6.86 15.86
N LEU A 87 -9.47 6.40 17.06
CA LEU A 87 -8.75 5.14 17.23
C LEU A 87 -9.56 3.96 16.71
N GLU A 88 -10.86 3.91 16.99
CA GLU A 88 -11.73 2.82 16.55
C GLU A 88 -11.90 2.80 15.03
N ALA A 89 -12.15 3.97 14.42
CA ALA A 89 -12.22 4.07 12.97
C ALA A 89 -10.88 3.73 12.30
N ALA A 90 -9.75 4.16 12.85
CA ALA A 90 -8.42 3.79 12.35
C ALA A 90 -8.17 2.28 12.44
N LYS A 91 -8.51 1.62 13.56
CA LYS A 91 -8.45 0.16 13.70
C LYS A 91 -9.35 -0.55 12.69
N SER A 92 -10.57 -0.06 12.50
CA SER A 92 -11.50 -0.60 11.49
C SER A 92 -10.91 -0.51 10.08
N ILE A 93 -10.21 0.57 9.74
CA ILE A 93 -9.51 0.71 8.46
C ILE A 93 -8.39 -0.33 8.35
N MET A 94 -7.53 -0.48 9.37
CA MET A 94 -6.43 -1.45 9.33
C MET A 94 -6.92 -2.90 9.20
N ASN A 95 -7.96 -3.27 9.95
CA ASN A 95 -8.54 -4.61 9.90
C ASN A 95 -9.14 -4.88 8.52
N ALA A 96 -9.88 -3.92 7.96
CA ALA A 96 -10.43 -4.05 6.61
C ALA A 96 -9.35 -4.09 5.53
N ALA A 97 -8.25 -3.33 5.70
CA ALA A 97 -7.12 -3.31 4.75
C ALA A 97 -6.32 -4.62 4.80
N SER A 98 -6.09 -5.19 5.99
CA SER A 98 -5.46 -6.51 6.12
C SER A 98 -6.33 -7.62 5.49
N ALA A 99 -7.65 -7.58 5.74
CA ALA A 99 -8.59 -8.49 5.10
C ALA A 99 -8.63 -8.32 3.57
N LEU A 100 -8.52 -7.09 3.06
CA LEU A 100 -8.43 -6.79 1.63
C LEU A 100 -7.19 -7.43 1.00
N ILE A 101 -6.00 -7.26 1.58
CA ILE A 101 -4.77 -7.84 1.04
C ILE A 101 -4.82 -9.38 1.11
N THR A 102 -5.39 -9.95 2.18
CA THR A 102 -5.60 -11.40 2.29
C THR A 102 -6.57 -11.92 1.22
N ALA A 103 -7.64 -11.18 0.94
CA ALA A 103 -8.57 -11.50 -0.15
C ALA A 103 -7.91 -11.36 -1.53
N ALA A 104 -7.01 -10.39 -1.71
CA ALA A 104 -6.24 -10.21 -2.96
C ALA A 104 -5.29 -11.39 -3.17
N THR A 105 -4.64 -11.84 -2.10
CA THR A 105 -3.80 -13.06 -2.11
C THR A 105 -4.61 -14.29 -2.51
N SER A 106 -5.82 -14.43 -1.96
CA SER A 106 -6.73 -15.54 -2.32
C SER A 106 -7.17 -15.46 -3.78
N ALA A 107 -7.48 -14.27 -4.28
CA ALA A 107 -7.85 -14.08 -5.69
C ALA A 107 -6.68 -14.41 -6.63
N GLN A 108 -5.46 -14.05 -6.28
CA GLN A 108 -4.26 -14.44 -7.02
C GLN A 108 -4.07 -15.96 -7.03
N LYS A 109 -4.21 -16.63 -5.88
CA LYS A 109 -4.13 -18.10 -5.79
C LYS A 109 -5.15 -18.80 -6.66
N ASP A 110 -6.40 -18.32 -6.65
CA ASP A 110 -7.47 -18.89 -7.48
C ASP A 110 -7.13 -18.77 -8.98
N LEU A 111 -6.46 -17.70 -9.40
CA LEU A 111 -6.01 -17.51 -10.78
C LEU A 111 -4.89 -18.47 -11.17
N VAL A 112 -3.93 -18.71 -10.27
CA VAL A 112 -2.88 -19.74 -10.47
C VAL A 112 -3.51 -21.12 -10.57
N ALA A 113 -4.44 -21.46 -9.66
CA ALA A 113 -5.11 -22.77 -9.64
C ALA A 113 -5.97 -23.02 -10.89
N GLN A 114 -6.58 -21.97 -11.46
CA GLN A 114 -7.32 -22.04 -12.73
C GLN A 114 -6.41 -22.11 -13.97
N GLY A 115 -5.08 -22.03 -13.80
CA GLY A 115 -4.13 -21.96 -14.91
C GLY A 115 -4.18 -20.66 -15.69
N LYS A 116 -4.83 -19.62 -15.16
CA LYS A 116 -4.91 -18.27 -15.76
C LYS A 116 -3.65 -17.44 -15.50
N LEU A 117 -2.83 -17.86 -14.53
CA LEU A 117 -1.47 -17.38 -14.30
C LEU A 117 -0.55 -18.58 -14.49
N SER A 118 0.42 -18.48 -15.40
CA SER A 118 1.32 -19.60 -15.67
C SER A 118 2.57 -19.54 -14.78
N SER A 119 2.84 -20.61 -14.05
CA SER A 119 4.03 -20.78 -13.18
C SER A 119 5.28 -21.27 -13.94
N LYS A 120 5.10 -21.89 -15.11
CA LYS A 120 6.16 -22.62 -15.84
C LYS A 120 6.88 -21.82 -16.93
N SER A 121 6.37 -20.65 -17.27
CA SER A 121 6.99 -19.71 -18.20
C SER A 121 6.30 -18.38 -17.99
N SER A 122 6.73 -17.61 -16.99
CA SER A 122 6.24 -16.25 -16.78
C SER A 122 6.36 -15.49 -18.09
N SER A 123 5.25 -15.38 -18.83
CA SER A 123 5.15 -14.39 -19.89
C SER A 123 5.39 -13.04 -19.22
N ASP A 124 6.07 -12.12 -19.91
CA ASP A 124 6.34 -10.79 -19.37
C ASP A 124 5.06 -10.12 -18.83
N GLU A 125 3.91 -10.47 -19.41
CA GLU A 125 2.58 -10.01 -19.00
C GLU A 125 2.13 -10.49 -17.61
N ASP A 126 2.27 -11.78 -17.28
CA ASP A 126 1.86 -12.31 -15.97
C ASP A 126 2.82 -11.86 -14.86
N GLY A 127 4.10 -11.73 -15.20
CA GLY A 127 5.12 -11.13 -14.33
C GLY A 127 4.83 -9.64 -14.05
N GLN A 128 4.54 -8.85 -15.09
CA GLN A 128 4.16 -7.43 -14.94
C GLN A 128 2.88 -7.26 -14.14
N TRP A 129 1.87 -8.10 -14.37
CA TRP A 129 0.64 -8.06 -13.57
C TRP A 129 0.92 -8.35 -12.10
N SER A 130 1.74 -9.37 -11.81
CA SER A 130 2.14 -9.72 -10.44
C SER A 130 2.91 -8.58 -9.76
N GLN A 131 3.83 -7.92 -10.48
CA GLN A 131 4.53 -6.73 -9.97
C GLN A 131 3.59 -5.54 -9.74
N GLY A 132 2.61 -5.32 -10.64
CA GLY A 132 1.55 -4.34 -10.47
C GLY A 132 0.71 -4.58 -9.22
N LEU A 133 0.39 -5.85 -8.96
CA LEU A 133 -0.33 -6.27 -7.75
C LEU A 133 0.49 -6.04 -6.47
N ILE A 134 1.76 -6.47 -6.47
CA ILE A 134 2.69 -6.26 -5.36
C ILE A 134 2.83 -4.77 -5.04
N SER A 135 3.07 -3.94 -6.06
CA SER A 135 3.26 -2.50 -5.88
C SER A 135 2.00 -1.83 -5.31
N ALA A 136 0.81 -2.18 -5.82
CA ALA A 136 -0.45 -1.68 -5.29
C ALA A 136 -0.64 -2.07 -3.82
N ALA A 137 -0.33 -3.31 -3.44
CA ALA A 137 -0.42 -3.76 -2.05
C ALA A 137 0.58 -3.06 -1.12
N ARG A 138 1.83 -2.85 -1.58
CA ARG A 138 2.84 -2.05 -0.85
C ARG A 138 2.37 -0.62 -0.64
N TYR A 139 1.72 0.01 -1.63
CA TYR A 139 1.13 1.33 -1.47
C TYR A 139 -0.02 1.35 -0.45
N VAL A 140 -0.86 0.31 -0.39
CA VAL A 140 -1.89 0.18 0.64
C VAL A 140 -1.27 0.05 2.02
N ALA A 141 -0.29 -0.83 2.20
CA ALA A 141 0.41 -1.02 3.48
C ALA A 141 1.12 0.26 3.94
N SER A 142 1.84 0.93 3.04
CA SER A 142 2.50 2.22 3.33
C SER A 142 1.48 3.28 3.77
N ALA A 143 0.36 3.43 3.07
CA ALA A 143 -0.69 4.37 3.46
C ALA A 143 -1.32 4.02 4.82
N CYS A 144 -1.47 2.73 5.14
CA CYS A 144 -1.92 2.27 6.46
C CYS A 144 -0.94 2.67 7.56
N HIS A 145 0.38 2.55 7.35
CA HIS A 145 1.37 3.03 8.32
C HIS A 145 1.30 4.54 8.53
N VAL A 146 1.19 5.32 7.46
CA VAL A 146 1.03 6.78 7.55
C VAL A 146 -0.24 7.16 8.31
N LEU A 147 -1.35 6.44 8.08
CA LEU A 147 -2.60 6.63 8.82
C LEU A 147 -2.44 6.25 10.30
N CYS A 148 -1.75 5.15 10.61
CA CYS A 148 -1.46 4.75 11.98
C CYS A 148 -0.71 5.85 12.74
N ASP A 149 0.33 6.41 12.11
CA ASP A 149 1.13 7.48 12.70
C ASP A 149 0.36 8.80 12.81
N ALA A 150 -0.51 9.11 11.85
CA ALA A 150 -1.40 10.28 11.92
C ALA A 150 -2.41 10.15 13.06
N ALA A 151 -3.06 8.98 13.20
CA ALA A 151 -4.01 8.70 14.27
C ALA A 151 -3.33 8.75 15.64
N ASN A 152 -2.15 8.12 15.78
CA ASN A 152 -1.36 8.19 17.00
C ASN A 152 -0.98 9.65 17.33
N GLY A 153 -0.47 10.40 16.35
CA GLY A 153 -0.10 11.80 16.57
C GLY A 153 -1.26 12.66 17.05
N LEU A 154 -2.43 12.50 16.43
CA LEU A 154 -3.62 13.26 16.81
C LEU A 154 -4.05 12.96 18.26
N VAL A 155 -4.15 11.67 18.60
CA VAL A 155 -4.57 11.18 19.93
C VAL A 155 -3.58 11.53 21.04
N GLN A 156 -2.29 11.68 20.71
CA GLN A 156 -1.27 12.16 21.64
C GLN A 156 -1.20 13.71 21.72
N GLY A 157 -1.90 14.41 20.83
CA GLY A 157 -2.03 15.86 20.80
C GLY A 157 -0.89 16.61 20.09
N TYR A 158 -0.13 15.93 19.22
CA TYR A 158 0.92 16.55 18.39
C TYR A 158 0.68 16.40 16.87
N GLY A 159 -0.40 15.72 16.49
CA GLY A 159 -0.86 15.59 15.10
C GLY A 159 -1.98 16.57 14.77
N THR A 160 -2.37 16.61 13.50
CA THR A 160 -3.46 17.46 13.01
C THR A 160 -4.54 16.63 12.32
N GLU A 161 -5.76 17.13 12.36
CA GLU A 161 -6.94 16.54 11.75
C GLU A 161 -6.79 16.47 10.22
N GLU A 162 -6.16 17.47 9.59
CA GLU A 162 -5.93 17.47 8.13
C GLU A 162 -4.97 16.36 7.71
N LYS A 163 -3.93 16.08 8.51
CA LYS A 163 -3.01 14.97 8.24
C LYS A 163 -3.75 13.64 8.34
N LEU A 164 -4.61 13.49 9.35
CA LEU A 164 -5.46 12.31 9.51
C LEU A 164 -6.40 12.13 8.31
N ILE A 165 -7.13 13.17 7.92
CA ILE A 165 -8.06 13.18 6.78
C ILE A 165 -7.33 12.80 5.49
N SER A 166 -6.17 13.42 5.24
CA SER A 166 -5.36 13.16 4.04
C SER A 166 -4.88 11.71 4.00
N SER A 167 -4.37 11.19 5.12
CA SER A 167 -3.91 9.79 5.21
C SER A 167 -5.03 8.78 4.97
N ALA A 168 -6.23 9.00 5.52
CA ALA A 168 -7.38 8.12 5.30
C ALA A 168 -7.87 8.13 3.84
N LYS A 169 -7.90 9.30 3.20
CA LYS A 169 -8.20 9.42 1.76
C LYS A 169 -7.16 8.68 0.92
N GLN A 170 -5.89 8.74 1.29
CA GLN A 170 -4.82 8.00 0.62
C GLN A 170 -5.01 6.48 0.73
N VAL A 171 -5.40 5.96 1.91
CA VAL A 171 -5.71 4.52 2.09
C VAL A 171 -6.86 4.10 1.18
N SER A 172 -7.94 4.88 1.13
CA SER A 172 -9.10 4.62 0.26
C SER A 172 -8.70 4.63 -1.23
N SER A 173 -7.89 5.61 -1.64
CA SER A 173 -7.39 5.71 -3.02
C SER A 173 -6.50 4.53 -3.41
N ASN A 174 -5.55 4.15 -2.56
CA ASN A 174 -4.65 3.02 -2.83
C ASN A 174 -5.40 1.69 -2.82
N THR A 175 -6.42 1.57 -1.97
CA THR A 175 -7.35 0.41 -1.97
C THR A 175 -8.10 0.30 -3.29
N ALA A 176 -8.61 1.41 -3.83
CA ALA A 176 -9.25 1.41 -5.13
C ALA A 176 -8.28 0.99 -6.25
N ALA A 177 -7.04 1.47 -6.22
CA ALA A 177 -6.01 1.05 -7.18
C ALA A 177 -5.71 -0.46 -7.09
N LEU A 178 -5.61 -1.02 -5.87
CA LEU A 178 -5.44 -2.46 -5.66
C LEU A 178 -6.62 -3.27 -6.21
N LEU A 179 -7.86 -2.83 -5.97
CA LEU A 179 -9.05 -3.47 -6.53
C LEU A 179 -9.03 -3.48 -8.06
N VAL A 180 -8.59 -2.38 -8.69
CA VAL A 180 -8.45 -2.29 -10.15
C VAL A 180 -7.38 -3.24 -10.64
N ALA A 181 -6.21 -3.30 -9.99
CA ALA A 181 -5.13 -4.22 -10.34
C ALA A 181 -5.58 -5.69 -10.29
N CYS A 182 -6.31 -6.09 -9.24
CA CYS A 182 -6.86 -7.45 -9.14
C CYS A 182 -7.89 -7.77 -10.25
N LYS A 183 -8.72 -6.79 -10.65
CA LYS A 183 -9.79 -6.97 -11.64
C LYS A 183 -9.29 -7.27 -13.06
N VAL A 184 -8.02 -6.97 -13.38
CA VAL A 184 -7.48 -7.17 -14.73
C VAL A 184 -7.49 -8.65 -15.15
N LYS A 185 -7.18 -9.56 -14.21
CA LYS A 185 -7.10 -11.00 -14.47
C LYS A 185 -8.19 -11.81 -13.72
N ALA A 186 -8.79 -11.26 -12.66
CA ALA A 186 -9.77 -11.96 -11.83
C ALA A 186 -11.13 -12.16 -12.51
N ASP A 187 -11.74 -13.33 -12.28
CA ASP A 187 -13.15 -13.56 -12.60
C ASP A 187 -14.04 -12.83 -11.59
N PHE A 188 -14.90 -11.93 -12.09
CA PHE A 188 -15.79 -11.12 -11.26
C PHE A 188 -16.79 -11.95 -10.46
N MET A 189 -17.13 -13.16 -10.91
CA MET A 189 -18.09 -14.04 -10.22
C MET A 189 -17.44 -14.96 -9.19
N SER A 190 -16.11 -14.90 -9.02
CA SER A 190 -15.41 -15.74 -8.04
C SER A 190 -15.71 -15.31 -6.59
N GLN A 191 -15.71 -16.29 -5.68
CA GLN A 191 -15.92 -16.01 -4.25
C GLN A 191 -14.80 -15.15 -3.67
N SER A 192 -13.55 -15.32 -4.13
CA SER A 192 -12.40 -14.50 -3.72
C SER A 192 -12.56 -13.05 -4.17
N MET A 193 -13.02 -12.79 -5.39
CA MET A 193 -13.30 -11.43 -5.87
C MET A 193 -14.47 -10.77 -5.11
N ALA A 194 -15.52 -11.53 -4.78
CA ALA A 194 -16.61 -11.04 -3.94
C ALA A 194 -16.14 -10.63 -2.53
N ARG A 195 -15.26 -11.45 -1.92
CA ARG A 195 -14.61 -11.12 -0.63
C ARG A 195 -13.72 -9.89 -0.75
N LEU A 196 -12.94 -9.79 -1.81
CA LEU A 196 -12.07 -8.65 -2.09
C LEU A 196 -12.87 -7.35 -2.21
N GLN A 197 -13.96 -7.35 -2.97
CA GLN A 197 -14.83 -6.19 -3.12
C GLN A 197 -15.51 -5.80 -1.80
N THR A 198 -15.92 -6.79 -1.00
CA THR A 198 -16.51 -6.56 0.33
C THR A 198 -15.50 -5.90 1.26
N ALA A 199 -14.27 -6.40 1.32
CA ALA A 199 -13.20 -5.83 2.12
C ALA A 199 -12.84 -4.41 1.65
N GLY A 200 -12.72 -4.19 0.34
CA GLY A 200 -12.45 -2.85 -0.21
C GLY A 200 -13.55 -1.84 0.09
N ASN A 201 -14.82 -2.25 0.02
CA ASN A 201 -15.95 -1.42 0.43
C ASN A 201 -15.96 -1.14 1.94
N ALA A 202 -15.48 -2.09 2.76
CA ALA A 202 -15.31 -1.87 4.19
C ALA A 202 -14.22 -0.83 4.48
N VAL A 203 -13.07 -0.90 3.79
CA VAL A 203 -12.01 0.13 3.90
C VAL A 203 -12.54 1.50 3.53
N LYS A 204 -13.25 1.63 2.41
CA LYS A 204 -13.84 2.89 1.96
C LYS A 204 -14.79 3.47 3.01
N ARG A 205 -15.73 2.67 3.51
CA ARG A 205 -16.71 3.11 4.53
C ARG A 205 -16.03 3.54 5.83
N ALA A 206 -15.02 2.81 6.27
CA ALA A 206 -14.28 3.14 7.49
C ALA A 206 -13.47 4.44 7.31
N ALA A 207 -12.82 4.62 6.14
CA ALA A 207 -12.13 5.85 5.79
C ALA A 207 -13.07 7.06 5.73
N ASP A 208 -14.24 6.92 5.10
CA ASP A 208 -15.25 7.98 5.03
C ASP A 208 -15.78 8.36 6.43
N THR A 209 -15.96 7.36 7.29
CA THR A 209 -16.38 7.58 8.68
C THR A 209 -15.32 8.34 9.47
N LEU A 210 -14.04 7.96 9.34
CA LEU A 210 -12.93 8.68 9.98
C LEU A 210 -12.83 10.13 9.48
N VAL A 211 -12.92 10.34 8.17
CA VAL A 211 -12.87 11.68 7.57
C VAL A 211 -14.00 12.55 8.09
N ARG A 212 -15.21 12.02 8.19
CA ARG A 212 -16.35 12.74 8.75
C ARG A 212 -16.13 13.10 10.23
N ALA A 213 -15.66 12.16 11.04
CA ALA A 213 -15.36 12.42 12.44
C ALA A 213 -14.29 13.51 12.60
N ALA A 214 -13.19 13.42 11.85
CA ALA A 214 -12.12 14.40 11.88
C ALA A 214 -12.58 15.79 11.40
N GLN A 215 -13.43 15.86 10.35
CA GLN A 215 -13.97 17.13 9.87
C GLN A 215 -14.90 17.79 10.89
N GLN A 216 -15.76 17.02 11.56
CA GLN A 216 -16.62 17.55 12.63
C GLN A 216 -15.79 18.16 13.77
N ALA A 217 -14.65 17.56 14.11
CA ALA A 217 -13.74 18.10 15.11
C ALA A 217 -13.13 19.45 14.66
N VAL A 218 -12.74 19.56 13.38
CA VAL A 218 -12.22 20.81 12.81
C VAL A 218 -13.29 21.92 12.85
N ASP A 219 -14.52 21.59 12.48
CA ASP A 219 -15.62 22.56 12.43
C ASP A 219 -15.96 23.07 13.85
N MET A 220 -16.02 22.19 14.86
CA MET A 220 -16.22 22.56 16.27
C MET A 220 -15.10 23.49 16.79
N GLN A 221 -13.84 23.23 16.45
CA GLN A 221 -12.72 24.11 16.82
C GLN A 221 -12.76 25.48 16.16
N GLN A 222 -13.47 25.63 15.04
CA GLN A 222 -13.66 26.91 14.35
C GLN A 222 -14.81 27.73 14.95
N GLU A 223 -15.90 27.08 15.39
CA GLU A 223 -17.03 27.74 16.03
C GLU A 223 -16.64 28.40 17.37
N ASP A 224 -15.73 27.78 18.14
CA ASP A 224 -15.19 28.35 19.38
C ASP A 224 -14.33 29.61 19.18
N LYS A 225 -13.93 29.94 17.94
CA LYS A 225 -13.15 31.14 17.61
C LYS A 225 -14.03 32.34 17.24
N HIS A 226 -15.26 32.41 17.75
CA HIS A 226 -16.16 33.52 17.48
C HIS A 226 -15.52 34.87 17.87
N ILE A 227 -15.37 35.73 16.88
CA ILE A 227 -14.65 37.00 16.94
C ILE A 227 -15.50 38.01 17.73
N GLU A 228 -15.03 38.45 18.90
CA GLU A 228 -15.57 39.66 19.54
C GLU A 228 -15.18 40.88 18.70
N VAL A 229 -16.13 41.37 17.87
CA VAL A 229 -15.93 42.58 17.08
C VAL A 229 -16.01 43.80 18.00
N SER A 230 -14.85 44.35 18.35
CA SER A 230 -14.77 45.61 19.10
C SER A 230 -15.28 46.78 18.24
N THR A 231 -16.41 47.38 18.63
CA THR A 231 -17.16 48.45 17.92
C THR A 231 -16.50 49.85 17.92
N ARG A 232 -15.21 49.97 18.28
CA ARG A 232 -14.47 51.25 18.24
C ARG A 232 -13.77 51.44 16.89
N PHE A 233 -13.93 52.63 16.28
CA PHE A 233 -13.53 52.95 14.90
C PHE A 233 -12.04 52.75 14.59
N VAL A 234 -11.12 53.15 15.48
CA VAL A 234 -9.66 53.05 15.25
C VAL A 234 -9.09 51.63 15.54
N PRO A 235 -9.51 50.94 16.63
CA PRO A 235 -9.22 49.51 16.81
C PRO A 235 -9.80 48.62 15.70
N GLY A 236 -10.94 49.00 15.12
CA GLY A 236 -11.58 48.28 14.02
C GLY A 236 -10.72 48.21 12.75
N ILE A 237 -10.09 49.32 12.34
CA ILE A 237 -9.21 49.36 11.16
C ILE A 237 -7.95 48.51 11.39
N ALA A 238 -7.35 48.58 12.58
CA ALA A 238 -6.18 47.74 12.90
C ALA A 238 -6.53 46.25 12.92
N GLN A 239 -7.72 45.90 13.40
CA GLN A 239 -8.23 44.52 13.35
C GLN A 239 -8.50 44.08 11.91
N GLU A 240 -9.10 44.93 11.10
CA GLU A 240 -9.38 44.66 9.69
C GLU A 240 -8.08 44.47 8.88
N ILE A 241 -7.06 45.31 9.11
CA ILE A 241 -5.74 45.17 8.48
C ILE A 241 -5.09 43.85 8.88
N LYS A 242 -5.11 43.48 10.16
CA LYS A 242 -4.60 42.18 10.62
C LYS A 242 -5.32 41.00 9.98
N CYS A 243 -6.64 41.08 9.83
CA CYS A 243 -7.41 40.05 9.13
C CYS A 243 -7.02 39.96 7.65
N LYS A 244 -6.87 41.11 6.96
CA LYS A 244 -6.43 41.15 5.56
C LYS A 244 -4.99 40.63 5.38
N GLU A 245 -4.08 40.98 6.28
CA GLU A 245 -2.71 40.46 6.32
C GLU A 245 -2.71 38.94 6.53
N ALA A 246 -3.55 38.43 7.42
CA ALA A 246 -3.70 36.99 7.64
C ALA A 246 -4.25 36.29 6.38
N ILE A 247 -5.23 36.88 5.68
CA ILE A 247 -5.76 36.38 4.41
C ILE A 247 -4.64 36.27 3.37
N LEU A 248 -3.91 37.37 3.11
CA LEU A 248 -2.82 37.39 2.12
C LEU A 248 -1.73 36.37 2.47
N THR A 249 -1.39 36.26 3.75
CA THR A 249 -0.42 35.25 4.22
C THR A 249 -0.91 33.83 3.93
N LYS A 250 -2.18 33.53 4.22
CA LYS A 250 -2.79 32.21 4.01
C LYS A 250 -2.95 31.87 2.53
N GLU A 251 -3.27 32.84 1.68
CA GLU A 251 -3.31 32.66 0.23
C GLU A 251 -1.94 32.27 -0.33
N ARG A 252 -0.87 32.96 0.10
CA ARG A 252 0.50 32.61 -0.27
C ARG A 252 0.89 31.20 0.21
N GLU A 253 0.62 30.87 1.47
CA GLU A 253 0.88 29.54 2.03
C GLU A 253 0.13 28.43 1.27
N LEU A 254 -1.11 28.68 0.88
CA LEU A 254 -1.93 27.77 0.10
C LEU A 254 -1.34 27.51 -1.28
N ASP A 255 -0.91 28.56 -1.99
CA ASP A 255 -0.31 28.43 -3.31
C ASP A 255 1.04 27.71 -3.26
N GLU A 256 1.86 27.97 -2.24
CA GLU A 256 3.09 27.21 -2.01
C GLU A 256 2.80 25.72 -1.75
N ALA A 257 1.81 25.40 -0.91
CA ALA A 257 1.43 24.02 -0.63
C ALA A 257 0.91 23.31 -1.89
N ARG A 258 0.11 23.99 -2.72
CA ARG A 258 -0.35 23.49 -4.03
C ARG A 258 0.81 23.21 -4.98
N ASN A 259 1.76 24.13 -5.07
CA ASN A 259 2.94 23.96 -5.91
C ASN A 259 3.82 22.79 -5.45
N ARG A 260 4.05 22.65 -4.14
CA ARG A 260 4.76 21.50 -3.56
C ARG A 260 4.04 20.18 -3.87
N LEU A 261 2.72 20.11 -3.68
CA LEU A 261 1.94 18.91 -4.01
C LEU A 261 2.00 18.56 -5.50
N LYS A 262 1.94 19.56 -6.38
CA LYS A 262 2.09 19.37 -7.84
C LYS A 262 3.47 18.81 -8.17
N ALA A 263 4.53 19.35 -7.58
CA ALA A 263 5.90 18.87 -7.78
C ALA A 263 6.07 17.41 -7.33
N ILE A 264 5.53 17.03 -6.16
CA ILE A 264 5.56 15.64 -5.67
C ILE A 264 4.84 14.70 -6.63
N ARG A 265 3.66 15.10 -7.13
CA ARG A 265 2.91 14.29 -8.11
C ARG A 265 3.70 14.13 -9.42
N LEU A 266 4.27 15.22 -9.94
CA LEU A 266 5.08 15.18 -11.15
C LEU A 266 6.32 14.29 -10.98
N ALA A 267 7.01 14.36 -9.84
CA ALA A 267 8.12 13.47 -9.55
C ALA A 267 7.68 12.00 -9.52
N LYS A 268 6.52 11.70 -8.92
CA LYS A 268 5.96 10.35 -8.86
C LYS A 268 5.61 9.78 -10.24
N TYR A 269 5.04 10.58 -11.14
CA TYR A 269 4.64 10.13 -12.48
C TYR A 269 5.76 10.24 -13.54
N GLY A 270 6.68 11.20 -13.38
CA GLY A 270 7.85 11.35 -14.24
C GLY A 270 8.88 10.23 -14.03
N HIS A 271 8.99 9.70 -12.81
CA HIS A 271 9.85 8.54 -12.54
C HIS A 271 9.30 7.26 -13.21
N SER A 272 7.97 7.09 -13.26
CA SER A 272 7.36 5.96 -13.96
C SER A 272 7.52 5.98 -15.48
N GLU A 273 7.75 7.14 -16.11
CA GLU A 273 8.06 7.25 -17.56
C GLU A 273 9.55 7.10 -17.87
N GLN A 274 10.44 7.38 -16.90
CA GLN A 274 11.88 7.19 -17.07
C GLN A 274 12.31 5.73 -16.84
N GLU A 275 11.72 5.00 -15.88
CA GLU A 275 11.97 3.56 -15.71
C GLU A 275 11.51 2.71 -16.91
N SER A 276 10.50 3.17 -17.66
CA SER A 276 10.08 2.52 -18.92
C SER A 276 11.02 2.77 -20.10
N ASN A 277 11.78 3.88 -20.09
CA ASN A 277 12.69 4.24 -21.19
C ASN A 277 14.13 3.72 -21.00
N ASP A 278 14.53 3.38 -19.78
CA ASP A 278 15.86 2.78 -19.49
C ASP A 278 15.87 1.24 -19.63
N SER A 279 14.73 0.63 -19.98
CA SER A 279 14.57 -0.82 -20.19
C SER A 279 14.38 -1.22 -21.67
N THR A 280 14.62 -0.30 -22.62
CA THR A 280 14.59 -0.57 -24.09
C THR A 280 15.97 -0.35 -24.68
#